data_AF-A0A520GC10-F1
#
_entry.id   AF-A0A520GC10-F1
#
_cell.length_a   1.000
_cell.length_b   1.000
_cell.length_c   1.000
_cell.angle_alpha   90.00
_cell.angle_beta   90.00
_cell.angle_gamma   90.00
#
_symmetry.space_group_name_H-M   'P 1'
#
loop_
_entity.id
_entity.type
_entity.pdbx_description
1 polymer ?
#
loop_
_entity_poly.entity_id
_entity_poly.type
_entity_poly.pdbx_seq_one_letter_code
_entity_poly.pdbx_strand_id
1 'polypeptide(L)'
;LIFGLGMVFPWGLLQLGWARLAPDPSGLQIALEILALAVWNDVHFWVNHRLLHGRWLRRFHGPHHRSVVTTPFATYSFHPIEALMLGNVILWPMLVHDFSFWALASVPVFSLFFNNVGHSNYDFFPKVSYDHWFAASRRHHLHHACHNGNYGFQFTFMDRLFGTRVAADAAEPQLRAFRDKESTWRAGMSACRACAIGATGKAWPTWRHCLRWPHGSGCMASMRCCMPRCCSLRSASA
;
A
#
# COMPACT_ATOMS: atom_id res chain seq x y z
N LEU A 1 15.10 -15.87 -1.49
CA LEU A 1 15.40 -17.12 -0.74
C LEU A 1 14.18 -17.67 0.01
N ILE A 2 13.40 -16.87 0.76
CA ILE A 2 12.20 -17.37 1.49
C ILE A 2 11.09 -17.87 0.56
N PHE A 3 10.86 -17.26 -0.61
CA PHE A 3 9.86 -17.75 -1.58
C PHE A 3 10.15 -19.17 -2.10
N GLY A 4 11.41 -19.61 -2.14
CA GLY A 4 11.77 -20.99 -2.51
C GLY A 4 11.40 -22.02 -1.44
N LEU A 5 11.38 -21.63 -0.15
CA LEU A 5 10.85 -22.48 0.93
C LEU A 5 9.35 -22.74 0.76
N GLY A 6 8.63 -21.85 0.08
CA GLY A 6 7.23 -22.03 -0.27
C GLY A 6 6.98 -23.30 -1.09
N MET A 7 7.96 -23.76 -1.86
CA MET A 7 7.86 -25.00 -2.65
C MET A 7 8.15 -26.27 -1.86
N VAL A 8 8.71 -26.17 -0.65
CA VAL A 8 8.99 -27.34 0.20
C VAL A 8 7.70 -28.03 0.60
N PHE A 9 6.65 -27.28 0.95
CA PHE A 9 5.38 -27.86 1.38
C PHE A 9 4.60 -28.53 0.24
N PRO A 10 4.36 -27.88 -0.93
CA PRO A 10 3.76 -28.55 -2.08
C PRO A 10 4.55 -29.78 -2.52
N TRP A 11 5.88 -29.70 -2.54
CA TRP A 11 6.73 -30.85 -2.84
C TRP A 11 6.54 -31.98 -1.82
N GLY A 12 6.49 -31.65 -0.53
CA GLY A 12 6.21 -32.60 0.53
C GLY A 12 4.86 -33.31 0.36
N LEU A 13 3.80 -32.58 -0.02
CA LEU A 13 2.48 -33.18 -0.30
C LEU A 13 2.55 -34.23 -1.43
N LEU A 14 3.32 -33.94 -2.48
CA LEU A 14 3.54 -34.87 -3.59
C LEU A 14 4.36 -36.10 -3.16
N GLN A 15 5.45 -35.90 -2.42
CA GLN A 15 6.33 -36.98 -1.97
C GLN A 15 5.66 -37.92 -0.96
N LEU A 16 4.82 -37.38 -0.08
CA LEU A 16 4.03 -38.16 0.88
C LEU A 16 2.79 -38.81 0.25
N GLY A 17 2.49 -38.50 -1.01
CA GLY A 17 1.32 -39.02 -1.72
C GLY A 17 -0.02 -38.46 -1.23
N TRP A 18 -0.01 -37.34 -0.51
CA TRP A 18 -1.21 -36.64 -0.04
C TRP A 18 -1.88 -35.80 -1.13
N ALA A 19 -1.11 -35.45 -2.17
CA ALA A 19 -1.59 -34.81 -3.38
C ALA A 19 -0.90 -35.46 -4.59
N ARG A 20 -1.55 -35.43 -5.76
CA ARG A 20 -0.93 -35.82 -7.03
C ARG A 20 -1.12 -34.71 -8.07
N LEU A 21 -0.37 -34.81 -9.16
CA LEU A 21 -0.59 -33.96 -10.32
C LEU A 21 -1.48 -34.71 -11.32
N ALA A 22 -2.40 -34.00 -11.97
CA ALA A 22 -3.19 -34.56 -13.04
C ALA A 22 -2.27 -35.04 -14.18
N PRO A 23 -2.36 -36.32 -14.60
CA PRO A 23 -1.66 -36.79 -15.78
C PRO A 23 -2.38 -36.28 -17.04
N ASP A 24 -1.60 -35.79 -18.01
CA ASP A 24 -2.05 -35.36 -19.34
C ASP A 24 -3.35 -34.53 -19.39
N PRO A 25 -3.41 -33.41 -18.63
CA PRO A 25 -4.61 -32.59 -18.55
C PRO A 25 -4.89 -31.90 -19.90
N SER A 26 -6.15 -31.92 -20.33
CA SER A 26 -6.57 -31.19 -21.52
C SER A 26 -6.39 -29.67 -21.36
N GLY A 27 -6.24 -28.93 -22.46
CA GLY A 27 -6.14 -27.46 -22.40
C GLY A 27 -7.34 -26.79 -21.72
N LEU A 28 -8.54 -27.36 -21.90
CA LEU A 28 -9.75 -26.89 -21.22
C LEU A 28 -9.69 -27.12 -19.71
N GLN A 29 -9.22 -28.29 -19.27
CA GLN A 29 -9.04 -28.58 -17.85
C GLN A 29 -8.06 -27.59 -17.23
N ILE A 30 -6.90 -27.35 -17.86
CA ILE A 30 -5.91 -26.38 -17.38
C ILE A 30 -6.55 -24.99 -17.25
N ALA A 31 -7.30 -24.53 -18.25
CA ALA A 31 -7.95 -23.22 -18.22
C ALA A 31 -8.98 -23.09 -17.08
N LEU A 32 -9.80 -24.12 -16.86
CA LEU A 32 -10.78 -24.15 -15.78
C LEU A 32 -10.11 -24.19 -14.41
N GLU A 33 -9.04 -24.97 -14.27
CA GLU A 33 -8.24 -25.04 -13.05
C GLU A 33 -7.57 -23.70 -12.73
N ILE A 34 -7.01 -23.01 -13.72
CA ILE A 34 -6.45 -21.66 -13.55
C ILE A 34 -7.54 -20.69 -13.06
N LEU A 35 -8.73 -20.72 -13.67
CA LEU A 35 -9.83 -19.86 -13.25
C LEU A 35 -10.28 -20.16 -11.82
N ALA A 36 -10.41 -21.44 -11.48
CA ALA A 36 -10.76 -21.88 -10.14
C ALA A 36 -9.71 -21.42 -9.11
N LEU A 37 -8.42 -21.59 -9.41
CA LEU A 37 -7.32 -21.14 -8.56
C LEU A 37 -7.25 -19.62 -8.46
N ALA A 38 -7.60 -18.88 -9.51
CA ALA A 38 -7.65 -17.41 -9.47
C ALA A 38 -8.76 -16.91 -8.52
N VAL A 39 -9.96 -17.51 -8.60
CA VAL A 39 -11.05 -17.21 -7.66
C VAL A 39 -10.67 -17.60 -6.23
N TRP A 40 -10.11 -18.80 -6.04
CA TRP A 40 -9.62 -19.27 -4.74
C TRP A 40 -8.54 -18.35 -4.17
N ASN A 41 -7.59 -17.89 -4.98
CA ASN A 41 -6.53 -16.98 -4.56
C ASN A 41 -7.13 -15.68 -4.00
N ASP A 42 -8.15 -15.11 -4.64
CA ASP A 42 -8.81 -13.92 -4.12
C ASP A 42 -9.54 -14.15 -2.80
N VAL A 43 -10.20 -15.31 -2.65
CA VAL A 43 -10.83 -15.72 -1.37
C VAL A 43 -9.78 -15.84 -0.27
N HIS A 44 -8.75 -16.65 -0.53
CA HIS A 44 -7.66 -16.93 0.40
C HIS A 44 -6.92 -15.66 0.79
N PHE A 45 -6.57 -14.81 -0.18
CA PHE A 45 -5.88 -13.55 0.04
C PHE A 45 -6.74 -12.62 0.89
N TRP A 46 -8.02 -12.44 0.56
CA TRP A 46 -8.91 -11.59 1.35
C TRP A 46 -9.00 -12.03 2.81
N VAL A 47 -9.16 -13.34 3.06
CA VAL A 47 -9.23 -13.90 4.43
C VAL A 47 -7.93 -13.60 5.19
N ASN A 48 -6.78 -14.00 4.62
CA ASN A 48 -5.49 -13.83 5.28
C ASN A 48 -5.14 -12.35 5.48
N HIS A 49 -5.39 -11.51 4.48
CA HIS A 49 -5.15 -10.08 4.55
C HIS A 49 -6.01 -9.41 5.63
N ARG A 50 -7.31 -9.74 5.70
CA ARG A 50 -8.18 -9.25 6.77
C ARG A 50 -7.71 -9.72 8.15
N LEU A 51 -7.28 -10.98 8.29
CA LEU A 51 -6.72 -11.51 9.53
C LEU A 51 -5.44 -10.77 9.93
N LEU A 52 -4.57 -10.47 8.97
CA LEU A 52 -3.34 -9.69 9.15
C LEU A 52 -3.61 -8.28 9.66
N HIS A 53 -4.77 -7.68 9.37
CA HIS A 53 -5.20 -6.40 9.97
C HIS A 53 -5.82 -6.50 11.36
N GLY A 54 -6.09 -7.73 11.82
CA GLY A 54 -6.56 -8.04 13.16
C GLY A 54 -5.54 -7.72 14.25
N ARG A 55 -6.02 -7.52 15.49
CA ARG A 55 -5.23 -7.05 16.65
C ARG A 55 -3.92 -7.82 16.86
N TRP A 56 -3.94 -9.15 16.68
CA TRP A 56 -2.80 -10.03 16.96
C TRP A 56 -1.77 -10.09 15.85
N LEU A 57 -2.21 -9.96 14.59
CA LEU A 57 -1.39 -10.18 13.41
C LEU A 57 -0.93 -8.88 12.74
N ARG A 58 -1.54 -7.73 13.10
CA ARG A 58 -1.18 -6.40 12.58
C ARG A 58 0.31 -6.08 12.71
N ARG A 59 0.97 -6.57 13.76
CA ARG A 59 2.42 -6.39 13.95
C ARG A 59 3.26 -6.99 12.81
N PHE A 60 2.75 -8.02 12.13
CA PHE A 60 3.45 -8.68 11.02
C PHE A 60 3.16 -8.01 9.68
N HIS A 61 2.03 -7.33 9.55
CA HIS A 61 1.66 -6.60 8.33
C HIS A 61 2.05 -5.12 8.37
N GLY A 62 2.24 -4.56 9.56
CA GLY A 62 2.73 -3.19 9.76
C GLY A 62 4.02 -2.87 8.98
N PRO A 63 5.02 -3.77 8.91
CA PRO A 63 6.19 -3.59 8.06
C PRO A 63 5.90 -3.28 6.60
N HIS A 64 4.91 -3.97 6.02
CA HIS A 64 4.47 -3.77 4.65
C HIS A 64 3.82 -2.39 4.48
N HIS A 65 2.95 -2.00 5.42
CA HIS A 65 2.26 -0.69 5.43
C HIS A 65 3.16 0.52 5.69
N ARG A 66 4.43 0.33 6.07
CA ARG A 66 5.37 1.46 6.19
C ARG A 66 5.62 2.15 4.83
N SER A 67 5.43 1.43 3.73
CA SER A 67 5.52 1.97 2.38
C SER A 67 4.19 2.62 1.96
N VAL A 68 3.87 3.77 2.56
CA VAL A 68 2.62 4.52 2.26
C VAL A 68 2.49 4.84 0.76
N VAL A 69 3.62 5.17 0.12
CA VAL A 69 3.73 5.17 -1.34
C VAL A 69 4.38 3.84 -1.72
N THR A 70 3.56 2.90 -2.18
CA THR A 70 4.03 1.57 -2.56
C THR A 70 4.93 1.66 -3.78
N THR A 71 6.02 0.92 -3.78
CA THR A 71 6.85 0.68 -4.98
C THR A 71 6.87 -0.83 -5.25
N PRO A 72 7.26 -1.32 -6.44
CA PRO A 72 7.36 -2.75 -6.68
C PRO A 72 8.23 -3.46 -5.64
N PHE A 73 9.23 -2.77 -5.06
CA PHE A 73 10.05 -3.28 -3.96
C PHE A 73 9.28 -3.55 -2.65
N ALA A 74 8.15 -2.86 -2.43
CA ALA A 74 7.28 -3.09 -1.28
C ALA A 74 6.68 -4.51 -1.28
N THR A 75 6.54 -5.14 -2.45
CA THR A 75 6.09 -6.54 -2.57
C THR A 75 7.06 -7.55 -1.97
N TYR A 76 8.33 -7.16 -1.78
CA TYR A 76 9.35 -8.01 -1.16
C TYR A 76 9.61 -7.64 0.30
N SER A 77 8.89 -6.66 0.85
CA SER A 77 9.07 -6.15 2.21
C SER A 77 8.12 -6.81 3.24
N PHE A 78 7.64 -8.01 2.93
CA PHE A 78 6.76 -8.77 3.81
C PHE A 78 7.50 -9.37 5.00
N HIS A 79 6.84 -9.38 6.16
CA HIS A 79 7.31 -10.16 7.29
C HIS A 79 7.23 -11.66 6.95
N PRO A 80 8.14 -12.53 7.43
CA PRO A 80 8.10 -13.96 7.11
C PRO A 80 6.75 -14.64 7.39
N ILE A 81 6.08 -14.26 8.47
CA ILE A 81 4.73 -14.78 8.81
C ILE A 81 3.68 -14.35 7.78
N GLU A 82 3.71 -13.09 7.34
CA GLU A 82 2.82 -12.61 6.28
C GLU A 82 3.07 -13.36 4.97
N ALA A 83 4.34 -13.52 4.60
CA ALA A 83 4.72 -14.30 3.42
C ALA A 83 4.26 -15.77 3.51
N LEU A 84 4.33 -16.40 4.69
CA LEU A 84 3.84 -17.76 4.92
C LEU A 84 2.31 -17.85 4.84
N MET A 85 1.59 -16.87 5.40
CA MET A 85 0.12 -16.84 5.37
C MET A 85 -0.41 -16.64 3.96
N LEU A 86 0.15 -15.69 3.21
CA LEU A 86 -0.27 -15.39 1.84
C LEU A 86 0.27 -16.41 0.82
N GLY A 87 1.47 -16.96 1.05
CA GLY A 87 2.14 -17.87 0.13
C GLY A 87 1.64 -19.33 0.14
N ASN A 88 0.85 -19.73 1.15
CA ASN A 88 0.34 -21.11 1.26
C ASN A 88 -0.93 -21.40 0.43
N VAL A 89 -1.32 -20.49 -0.46
CA VAL A 89 -2.58 -20.51 -1.23
C VAL A 89 -2.84 -21.84 -1.95
N ILE A 90 -1.81 -22.50 -2.48
CA ILE A 90 -1.95 -23.75 -3.25
C ILE A 90 -2.09 -25.01 -2.38
N LEU A 91 -1.76 -24.95 -1.09
CA LEU A 91 -1.70 -26.16 -0.24
C LEU A 91 -3.07 -26.80 -0.04
N TRP A 92 -4.09 -26.00 0.27
CA TRP A 92 -5.45 -26.51 0.49
C TRP A 92 -6.09 -27.08 -0.79
N PRO A 93 -6.04 -26.39 -1.95
CA PRO A 93 -6.51 -26.96 -3.22
C PRO A 93 -5.87 -28.31 -3.56
N MET A 94 -4.56 -28.46 -3.36
CA MET A 94 -3.85 -29.71 -3.67
C MET A 94 -4.33 -30.92 -2.86
N LEU A 95 -4.94 -30.72 -1.69
CA LEU A 95 -5.47 -31.81 -0.87
C LEU A 95 -6.85 -32.29 -1.35
N VAL A 96 -7.55 -31.50 -2.18
CA VAL A 96 -8.92 -31.79 -2.59
C VAL A 96 -9.05 -32.13 -4.07
N HIS A 97 -8.08 -31.71 -4.90
CA HIS A 97 -8.07 -31.94 -6.34
C HIS A 97 -6.64 -32.10 -6.86
N ASP A 98 -6.44 -33.06 -7.76
CA ASP A 98 -5.18 -33.26 -8.45
C ASP A 98 -5.10 -32.26 -9.61
N PHE A 99 -4.44 -31.12 -9.37
CA PHE A 99 -4.29 -30.06 -10.37
C PHE A 99 -3.22 -30.39 -11.41
N SER A 100 -3.37 -29.82 -12.61
CA SER A 100 -2.28 -29.76 -13.58
C SER A 100 -1.09 -28.94 -13.05
N PHE A 101 0.12 -29.34 -13.46
CA PHE A 101 1.33 -28.58 -13.15
C PHE A 101 1.22 -27.11 -13.60
N TRP A 102 0.69 -26.87 -14.80
CA TRP A 102 0.57 -25.53 -15.36
C TRP A 102 -0.42 -24.65 -14.60
N ALA A 103 -1.53 -25.21 -14.11
CA ALA A 103 -2.46 -24.45 -13.29
C ALA A 103 -1.82 -24.04 -11.95
N LEU A 104 -1.15 -24.98 -11.26
CA LEU A 104 -0.44 -24.67 -10.01
C LEU A 104 0.68 -23.65 -10.22
N ALA A 105 1.45 -23.76 -11.32
CA ALA A 105 2.52 -22.83 -11.66
C ALA A 105 2.01 -21.42 -12.00
N SER A 106 0.78 -21.28 -12.52
CA SER A 106 0.20 -19.97 -12.84
C SER A 106 0.00 -19.10 -11.60
N VAL A 107 -0.28 -19.70 -10.43
CA VAL A 107 -0.60 -18.98 -9.20
C VAL A 107 0.56 -18.08 -8.74
N PRO A 108 1.79 -18.59 -8.50
CA PRO A 108 2.91 -17.72 -8.12
C PRO A 108 3.30 -16.75 -9.24
N VAL A 109 3.17 -17.14 -10.52
CA VAL A 109 3.50 -16.26 -11.66
C VAL A 109 2.56 -15.06 -11.71
N PHE A 110 1.25 -15.28 -11.69
CA PHE A 110 0.26 -14.21 -11.68
C PHE A 110 0.31 -13.41 -10.39
N SER A 111 0.49 -14.06 -9.24
CA SER A 111 0.65 -13.36 -7.97
C SER A 111 1.83 -12.40 -8.00
N LEU A 112 3.00 -12.84 -8.48
CA LEU A 112 4.18 -11.98 -8.60
C LEU A 112 3.92 -10.82 -9.57
N PHE A 113 3.38 -11.10 -10.74
CA PHE A 113 3.10 -10.08 -11.75
C PHE A 113 2.11 -9.02 -11.22
N PHE A 114 0.96 -9.45 -10.71
CA PHE A 114 -0.08 -8.53 -10.25
C PHE A 114 0.26 -7.84 -8.93
N ASN A 115 1.05 -8.46 -8.04
CA ASN A 115 1.58 -7.73 -6.87
C ASN A 115 2.52 -6.61 -7.31
N ASN A 116 3.43 -6.84 -8.25
CA ASN A 116 4.33 -5.79 -8.73
C ASN A 116 3.57 -4.65 -9.41
N VAL A 117 2.56 -4.98 -10.23
CA VAL A 117 1.65 -4.00 -10.84
C VAL A 117 0.85 -3.25 -9.76
N GLY A 118 0.36 -3.96 -8.74
CA GLY A 118 -0.44 -3.43 -7.65
C GLY A 118 0.31 -2.52 -6.68
N HIS A 119 1.64 -2.53 -6.71
CA HIS A 119 2.50 -1.70 -5.88
C HIS A 119 3.37 -0.75 -6.72
N SER A 120 3.10 -0.57 -8.01
CA SER A 120 3.94 0.26 -8.88
C SER A 120 3.78 1.76 -8.64
N ASN A 121 2.80 2.18 -7.83
CA ASN A 121 2.31 3.56 -7.74
C ASN A 121 1.86 4.13 -9.10
N TYR A 122 1.45 3.27 -10.03
CA TYR A 122 1.01 3.67 -11.37
C TYR A 122 -0.33 3.02 -11.73
N ASP A 123 -1.25 3.84 -12.25
CA ASP A 123 -2.50 3.35 -12.83
C ASP A 123 -2.30 3.02 -14.31
N PHE A 124 -2.04 1.75 -14.60
CA PHE A 124 -1.87 1.25 -15.96
C PHE A 124 -3.18 1.27 -16.77
N PHE A 125 -4.34 1.31 -16.09
CA PHE A 125 -5.65 1.15 -16.72
C PHE A 125 -6.63 2.22 -16.24
N PRO A 126 -6.36 3.52 -16.45
CA PRO A 126 -7.16 4.60 -15.86
C PRO A 126 -8.61 4.62 -16.35
N LYS A 127 -8.85 4.13 -17.56
CA LYS A 127 -10.17 4.13 -18.21
C LYS A 127 -11.11 3.04 -17.71
N VAL A 128 -10.61 2.01 -17.02
CA VAL A 128 -11.49 0.94 -16.53
C VAL A 128 -12.25 1.40 -15.30
N SER A 129 -13.42 0.82 -15.05
CA SER A 129 -14.18 1.10 -13.83
C SER A 129 -13.38 0.71 -12.59
N TYR A 130 -13.65 1.34 -11.45
CA TYR A 130 -13.01 1.02 -10.18
C TYR A 130 -13.24 -0.45 -9.73
N ASP A 131 -14.31 -1.06 -10.25
CA ASP A 131 -14.70 -2.44 -10.02
C ASP A 131 -13.97 -3.47 -10.86
N HIS A 132 -13.36 -3.02 -11.94
CA HIS A 132 -12.66 -3.89 -12.85
C HIS A 132 -11.47 -4.54 -12.13
N TRP A 133 -11.18 -5.79 -12.47
CA TRP A 133 -10.04 -6.53 -11.96
C TRP A 133 -8.71 -5.79 -12.23
N PHE A 134 -8.52 -5.19 -13.40
CA PHE A 134 -7.36 -4.30 -13.66
C PHE A 134 -7.27 -3.04 -12.77
N ALA A 135 -8.33 -2.67 -12.05
CA ALA A 135 -8.31 -1.58 -11.07
C ALA A 135 -7.80 -2.01 -9.69
N ALA A 136 -7.34 -3.26 -9.53
CA ALA A 136 -6.83 -3.78 -8.26
C ALA A 136 -5.68 -2.93 -7.70
N SER A 137 -4.78 -2.42 -8.55
CA SER A 137 -3.70 -1.52 -8.11
C SER A 137 -4.23 -0.27 -7.42
N ARG A 138 -5.23 0.41 -8.00
CA ARG A 138 -5.90 1.57 -7.37
C ARG A 138 -6.53 1.22 -6.04
N ARG A 139 -7.21 0.07 -5.96
CA ARG A 139 -7.86 -0.40 -4.73
C ARG A 139 -6.84 -0.70 -3.63
N HIS A 140 -5.71 -1.30 -3.99
CA HIS A 140 -4.63 -1.63 -3.07
C HIS A 140 -3.85 -0.38 -2.62
N HIS A 141 -3.57 0.57 -3.52
CA HIS A 141 -3.00 1.86 -3.13
C HIS A 141 -3.92 2.60 -2.14
N LEU A 142 -5.23 2.59 -2.39
CA LEU A 142 -6.19 3.19 -1.46
C LEU A 142 -6.22 2.44 -0.12
N HIS A 143 -6.05 1.11 -0.13
CA HIS A 143 -5.88 0.33 1.08
C HIS A 143 -4.64 0.76 1.88
N HIS A 144 -3.49 0.99 1.25
CA HIS A 144 -2.30 1.53 1.91
C HIS A 144 -2.51 2.95 2.46
N ALA A 145 -3.33 3.77 1.80
CA ALA A 145 -3.65 5.12 2.30
C ALA A 145 -4.61 5.08 3.51
N CYS A 146 -5.69 4.29 3.44
CA CYS A 146 -6.76 4.29 4.42
C CYS A 146 -6.63 3.19 5.50
N HIS A 147 -5.79 2.18 5.28
CA HIS A 147 -5.51 1.02 6.14
C HIS A 147 -6.71 0.11 6.51
N ASN A 148 -7.94 0.49 6.16
CA ASN A 148 -9.14 -0.24 6.53
C ASN A 148 -10.06 -0.44 5.32
N GLY A 149 -10.21 -1.69 4.90
CA GLY A 149 -11.03 -2.08 3.75
C GLY A 149 -10.22 -2.31 2.47
N ASN A 150 -10.88 -2.76 1.40
CA ASN A 150 -10.25 -3.24 0.15
C ASN A 150 -9.18 -4.31 0.41
N TYR A 151 -9.57 -5.41 1.06
CA TYR A 151 -8.64 -6.49 1.41
C TYR A 151 -8.41 -7.47 0.26
N GLY A 152 -9.24 -7.44 -0.80
CA GLY A 152 -9.14 -8.35 -1.94
C GLY A 152 -7.86 -8.17 -2.76
N PHE A 153 -7.48 -9.21 -3.51
CA PHE A 153 -6.26 -9.20 -4.32
C PHE A 153 -6.51 -8.56 -5.68
N GLN A 154 -7.33 -9.20 -6.51
CA GLN A 154 -7.64 -8.77 -7.86
C GLN A 154 -9.12 -8.44 -8.01
N PHE A 155 -10.02 -9.27 -7.46
CA PHE A 155 -11.46 -9.09 -7.60
C PHE A 155 -12.05 -8.27 -6.44
N THR A 156 -13.27 -7.76 -6.61
CA THR A 156 -13.99 -6.98 -5.59
C THR A 156 -15.04 -7.77 -4.83
N PHE A 157 -15.31 -9.02 -5.23
CA PHE A 157 -16.50 -9.74 -4.76
C PHE A 157 -16.47 -9.99 -3.26
N MET A 158 -15.31 -10.32 -2.67
CA MET A 158 -15.21 -10.51 -1.21
C MET A 158 -15.43 -9.20 -0.46
N ASP A 159 -14.83 -8.10 -0.92
CA ASP A 159 -15.03 -6.79 -0.29
C ASP A 159 -16.47 -6.29 -0.39
N ARG A 160 -17.18 -6.66 -1.46
CA ARG A 160 -18.61 -6.39 -1.61
C ARG A 160 -19.45 -7.27 -0.70
N LEU A 161 -19.18 -8.57 -0.67
CA LEU A 161 -19.91 -9.56 0.11
C LEU A 161 -19.86 -9.24 1.62
N PHE A 162 -18.69 -8.80 2.11
CA PHE A 162 -18.47 -8.51 3.52
C PHE A 162 -18.50 -7.02 3.87
N GLY A 163 -18.87 -6.15 2.92
CA GLY A 163 -18.97 -4.70 3.15
C GLY A 163 -17.65 -4.03 3.55
N THR A 164 -16.51 -4.57 3.13
CA THR A 164 -15.17 -4.01 3.40
C THR A 164 -14.64 -3.15 2.26
N ARG A 165 -15.44 -2.89 1.23
CA ARG A 165 -15.08 -2.02 0.12
C ARG A 165 -14.93 -0.56 0.56
N VAL A 166 -13.89 0.10 0.07
CA VAL A 166 -13.66 1.54 0.26
C VAL A 166 -14.06 2.31 -1.00
N ALA A 167 -14.70 3.47 -0.83
CA ALA A 167 -15.04 4.37 -1.94
C ALA A 167 -13.77 4.98 -2.56
N ALA A 168 -13.77 5.18 -3.88
CA ALA A 168 -12.56 5.61 -4.61
C ALA A 168 -12.02 6.98 -4.16
N ASP A 169 -12.86 7.83 -3.56
CA ASP A 169 -12.55 9.15 -3.03
C ASP A 169 -12.26 9.17 -1.53
N ALA A 170 -12.19 8.01 -0.86
CA ALA A 170 -12.02 7.95 0.60
C ALA A 170 -10.73 8.59 1.13
N ALA A 171 -9.68 8.68 0.30
CA ALA A 171 -8.43 9.36 0.65
C ALA A 171 -8.50 10.88 0.46
N GLU A 172 -9.53 11.41 -0.20
CA GLU A 172 -9.64 12.82 -0.53
C GLU A 172 -9.60 13.76 0.70
N PRO A 173 -10.24 13.45 1.85
CA PRO A 173 -10.09 14.27 3.06
C PRO A 173 -8.64 14.35 3.57
N GLN A 174 -7.89 13.24 3.48
CA GLN A 174 -6.49 13.17 3.90
C GLN A 174 -5.60 13.98 2.95
N LEU A 175 -5.86 13.86 1.64
CA LEU A 175 -5.17 14.63 0.60
C LEU A 175 -5.45 16.13 0.72
N ARG A 176 -6.70 16.53 0.98
CA ARG A 176 -7.07 17.94 1.23
C ARG A 176 -6.33 18.50 2.44
N ALA A 177 -6.37 17.80 3.58
CA ALA A 177 -5.65 18.21 4.78
C ALA A 177 -4.13 18.35 4.57
N PHE A 178 -3.53 17.50 3.74
CA PHE A 178 -2.12 17.62 3.36
C PHE A 178 -1.85 18.87 2.51
N ARG A 179 -2.67 19.11 1.48
CA ARG A 179 -2.56 20.30 0.59
C ARG A 179 -2.73 21.59 1.38
N ASP A 180 -3.65 21.63 2.34
CA ASP A 180 -3.87 22.80 3.20
C ASP A 180 -2.67 23.09 4.10
N LYS A 181 -2.06 22.05 4.70
CA LYS A 181 -0.81 22.22 5.46
C LYS A 181 0.33 22.73 4.58
N GLU A 182 0.46 22.19 3.37
CA GLU A 182 1.50 22.59 2.43
C GLU A 182 1.32 24.04 1.97
N SER A 183 0.09 24.46 1.66
CA SER A 183 -0.21 25.85 1.28
C SER A 183 0.09 26.82 2.42
N THR A 184 -0.28 26.47 3.65
CA THR A 184 0.00 27.26 4.85
C THR A 184 1.51 27.40 5.08
N TRP A 185 2.27 26.31 4.92
CA TRP A 185 3.73 26.32 5.04
C TRP A 185 4.39 27.17 3.94
N ARG A 186 3.97 27.01 2.69
CA ARG A 186 4.45 27.83 1.55
C ARG A 186 4.15 29.31 1.76
N ALA A 187 2.95 29.66 2.23
CA ALA A 187 2.58 31.03 2.55
C ALA A 187 3.46 31.61 3.67
N GLY A 188 3.71 30.84 4.74
CA GLY A 188 4.63 31.22 5.82
C GLY A 188 6.07 31.47 5.33
N MET A 189 6.61 30.59 4.48
CA MET A 189 7.94 30.79 3.88
C MET A 189 8.00 32.03 2.97
N SER A 190 6.95 32.29 2.20
CA SER A 190 6.86 33.48 1.35
C SER A 190 6.77 34.76 2.17
N ALA A 191 6.01 34.76 3.28
CA ALA A 191 5.96 35.87 4.23
C ALA A 191 7.31 36.11 4.90
N CYS A 192 8.03 35.06 5.32
CA CYS A 192 9.39 35.17 5.83
C CYS A 192 10.36 35.75 4.78
N ARG A 193 10.26 35.33 3.51
CA ARG A 193 11.05 35.92 2.40
C ARG A 193 10.73 37.39 2.19
N ALA A 194 9.45 37.75 2.11
CA ALA A 194 9.01 39.12 1.90
C ALA A 194 9.44 40.03 3.06
N CYS A 195 9.32 39.55 4.32
CA CYS A 195 9.79 40.27 5.50
C CYS A 195 11.32 40.44 5.48
N ALA A 196 12.09 39.42 5.09
CA ALA A 196 13.54 39.52 4.99
C ALA A 196 13.98 40.54 3.91
N ILE A 197 13.24 40.63 2.80
CA ILE A 197 13.49 41.60 1.72
C ILE A 197 13.07 43.01 2.13
N GLY A 198 11.90 43.16 2.77
CA GLY A 198 11.33 44.44 3.18
C GLY A 198 12.03 45.09 4.38
N ALA A 199 12.57 44.29 5.32
CA ALA A 199 13.23 44.82 6.51
C ALA A 199 14.67 45.33 6.24
N THR A 200 15.21 45.12 5.04
CA THR A 200 16.66 45.30 4.82
C THR A 200 17.01 46.24 3.68
N GLY A 201 16.11 46.53 2.74
CA GLY A 201 16.41 47.34 1.54
C GLY A 201 17.59 46.84 0.69
N LYS A 202 18.22 45.73 1.10
CA LYS A 202 19.39 45.08 0.54
C LYS A 202 19.29 43.60 0.91
N ALA A 203 19.15 42.75 -0.10
CA ALA A 203 19.16 41.31 0.06
C ALA A 203 20.43 40.87 0.82
N TRP A 204 20.27 40.29 2.01
CA TRP A 204 21.40 39.79 2.78
C TRP A 204 22.06 38.61 2.06
N PRO A 205 23.38 38.66 1.80
CA PRO A 205 24.10 37.56 1.20
C PRO A 205 24.46 36.59 2.30
N THR A 206 23.61 35.58 2.56
CA THR A 206 24.01 34.20 2.92
C THR A 206 22.80 33.42 3.43
N TRP A 207 22.18 32.69 2.51
CA TRP A 207 21.11 31.72 2.73
C TRP A 207 21.54 30.45 3.51
N ARG A 208 22.69 30.46 4.20
CA ARG A 208 23.31 29.21 4.72
C ARG A 208 22.84 28.79 6.11
N HIS A 209 22.14 29.63 6.88
CA HIS A 209 21.77 29.30 8.27
C HIS A 209 20.31 28.91 8.52
N CYS A 210 19.37 29.12 7.57
CA CYS A 210 17.96 28.68 7.75
C CYS A 210 17.66 27.24 7.29
N LEU A 211 18.61 26.52 6.69
CA LEU A 211 18.36 25.26 5.98
C LEU A 211 18.89 24.00 6.67
N ARG A 212 19.25 24.04 7.95
CA ARG A 212 19.55 22.81 8.72
C ARG A 212 18.42 22.49 9.69
N TRP A 213 17.55 21.57 9.28
CA TRP A 213 16.67 20.87 10.21
C TRP A 213 16.69 19.36 9.92
N PRO A 214 17.43 18.57 10.71
CA PRO A 214 17.27 17.13 10.76
C PRO A 214 16.35 16.74 11.93
N HIS A 215 15.32 15.96 11.63
CA HIS A 215 14.53 15.11 12.55
C HIS A 215 13.77 15.75 13.74
N GLY A 216 12.44 15.64 13.63
CA GLY A 216 11.46 15.30 14.68
C GLY A 216 11.72 15.72 16.13
N SER A 217 11.08 16.80 16.57
CA SER A 217 10.38 16.91 17.85
C SER A 217 9.73 18.30 17.97
N GLY A 218 8.43 18.32 18.28
CA GLY A 218 7.66 19.41 18.88
C GLY A 218 8.00 20.86 18.51
N CYS A 219 7.11 21.52 17.76
CA CYS A 219 7.00 22.98 17.85
C CYS A 219 6.22 23.33 19.13
N MET A 220 6.86 23.18 20.29
CA MET A 220 6.45 23.87 21.52
C MET A 220 7.45 24.99 21.81
N ALA A 221 6.95 26.22 21.76
CA ALA A 221 7.30 27.32 22.67
C ALA A 221 8.68 28.02 22.60
N SER A 222 9.52 27.90 21.55
CA SER A 222 10.79 28.66 21.55
C SER A 222 11.21 29.41 20.28
N MET A 223 10.45 29.38 19.18
CA MET A 223 10.67 30.36 18.11
C MET A 223 10.04 31.70 18.51
N ARG A 224 10.77 32.43 19.35
CA ARG A 224 10.72 33.90 19.30
C ARG A 224 11.08 34.26 17.86
N CYS A 225 10.08 34.61 17.06
CA CYS A 225 10.29 35.59 16.00
C CYS A 225 11.19 36.68 16.61
N CYS A 226 12.29 37.03 15.96
CA CYS A 226 12.99 38.27 16.24
C CYS A 226 12.01 39.42 15.97
N MET A 227 11.19 39.71 16.97
CA MET A 227 10.34 40.87 17.11
C MET A 227 10.64 41.42 18.50
N PRO A 228 11.40 42.52 18.58
CA PRO A 228 11.09 43.56 19.53
C PRO A 228 10.20 44.58 18.82
N ARG A 229 8.94 44.68 19.25
CA ARG A 229 8.15 45.92 19.24
C ARG A 229 7.71 46.54 17.90
N CYS A 230 6.86 45.87 17.13
CA CYS A 230 6.10 46.58 16.08
C CYS A 230 4.67 46.03 15.88
N CYS A 231 3.94 45.82 16.98
CA CYS A 231 2.48 45.65 16.95
C CYS A 231 1.89 45.92 18.34
N SER A 232 2.15 47.11 18.89
CA SER A 232 1.31 47.66 19.96
C SER A 232 1.21 49.17 19.75
N LEU A 233 0.13 49.58 19.09
CA LEU A 233 -0.73 50.72 19.42
C LEU A 233 -1.42 51.22 18.15
N ARG A 234 -2.68 50.78 18.02
CA ARG A 234 -3.74 51.58 17.39
C ARG A 234 -3.96 52.85 18.24
N SER A 235 -4.35 53.92 17.54
CA SER A 235 -5.28 54.99 17.95
C SER A 235 -4.98 55.85 19.20
N ALA A 236 -4.59 57.11 18.94
CA ALA A 236 -5.11 58.36 19.52
C ALA A 236 -4.28 59.52 18.90
N SER A 237 -4.76 60.30 17.92
CA SER A 237 -5.60 61.50 18.00
C SER A 237 -5.07 62.61 18.94
N ALA A 238 -4.79 63.76 18.33
CA ALA A 238 -4.47 65.10 18.87
C ALA A 238 -3.07 65.32 19.45
#